data_AF-A0A9D5EZJ0-F1
#
_entry.id   AF-A0A9D5EZJ0-F1
#
_cell.length_a   1.000
_cell.length_b   1.000
_cell.length_c   1.000
_cell.angle_alpha   90.00
_cell.angle_beta   90.00
_cell.angle_gamma   90.00
#
_symmetry.space_group_name_H-M   'P 1'
#
loop_
_entity.id
_entity.type
_entity.pdbx_description
1 polymer ?
#
loop_
_entity_poly.entity_id
_entity_poly.type
_entity_poly.pdbx_seq_one_letter_code
_entity_poly.pdbx_strand_id
1 'polypeptide(L)'
;MASDLDTVRVLRALFHDMPRAPQGLSGLELMAWIKSSMTDYEGGEMAYMIEHITRNSMLDIVLHMRESGHLQDDAAFDETVALISTEEGRRTFRDRCINAQKTVDATERLLKRARRSTPAQQALFVADPLEIERFVHGQATGPGPLFAEYAEREEVQEIGVFAQPPEQVFEFAWGFVVEQQGGWNVYVAEVWRQGTVGYFDRFLSAWKLEATSPLDDAGAAPDVPAGLLVDDGISSFSSLSFELEPGASLPQVRRWLGETFIGRMLPRMAARVLDDSHDFPASDLAN
;
A
#
# COMPACT_ATOMS: atom_id res chain seq x y z
N MET A 1 -15.10 -11.48 -25.19
CA MET A 1 -14.45 -10.23 -25.61
C MET A 1 -15.56 -9.26 -25.99
N ALA A 2 -15.61 -8.10 -25.37
CA ALA A 2 -16.64 -7.11 -25.66
C ALA A 2 -16.40 -6.60 -27.09
N SER A 3 -17.47 -6.46 -27.87
CA SER A 3 -17.33 -5.97 -29.24
C SER A 3 -17.08 -4.46 -29.25
N ASP A 4 -16.50 -3.92 -30.32
CA ASP A 4 -16.41 -2.46 -30.52
C ASP A 4 -17.78 -1.79 -30.42
N LEU A 5 -18.84 -2.49 -30.84
CA LEU A 5 -20.22 -2.04 -30.71
C LEU A 5 -20.63 -1.91 -29.24
N ASP A 6 -20.28 -2.88 -28.39
CA ASP A 6 -20.56 -2.84 -26.96
C ASP A 6 -19.86 -1.66 -26.30
N THR A 7 -18.58 -1.43 -26.62
CA THR A 7 -17.81 -0.27 -26.15
C THR A 7 -18.48 1.04 -26.54
N VAL A 8 -18.93 1.18 -27.79
CA VAL A 8 -19.64 2.38 -28.26
C VAL A 8 -20.98 2.57 -27.54
N ARG A 9 -21.74 1.49 -27.28
CA ARG A 9 -23.02 1.55 -26.57
C ARG A 9 -22.83 2.04 -25.12
N VAL A 10 -21.82 1.52 -24.42
CA VAL A 10 -21.51 1.90 -23.04
C VAL A 10 -20.97 3.33 -22.98
N LEU A 11 -20.04 3.71 -23.87
CA LEU A 11 -19.55 5.09 -23.98
C LEU A 11 -20.68 6.08 -24.24
N ARG A 12 -21.63 5.73 -25.12
CA ARG A 12 -22.78 6.59 -25.40
C ARG A 12 -23.66 6.72 -24.16
N ALA A 13 -23.99 5.63 -23.48
CA ALA A 13 -24.81 5.68 -22.27
C ALA A 13 -24.15 6.56 -21.20
N LEU A 14 -22.85 6.37 -20.96
CA LEU A 14 -22.11 7.08 -19.92
C LEU A 14 -21.85 8.55 -20.21
N PHE A 15 -21.63 8.95 -21.47
CA PHE A 15 -21.13 10.29 -21.80
C PHE A 15 -22.06 11.11 -22.71
N HIS A 16 -23.30 10.67 -22.99
CA HIS A 16 -24.21 11.41 -23.89
C HIS A 16 -24.60 12.80 -23.36
N ASP A 17 -24.59 12.99 -22.05
CA ASP A 17 -24.98 14.20 -21.32
C ASP A 17 -23.78 15.10 -20.96
N MET A 18 -22.56 14.72 -21.35
CA MET A 18 -21.38 15.57 -21.19
C MET A 18 -21.10 16.38 -22.47
N PRO A 19 -20.56 17.62 -22.32
CA PRO A 19 -20.18 18.42 -23.46
C PRO A 19 -19.15 17.67 -24.31
N ARG A 20 -19.32 17.74 -25.64
CA ARG A 20 -18.40 17.14 -26.61
C ARG A 20 -17.64 18.23 -27.36
N ALA A 21 -16.35 18.02 -27.55
CA ALA A 21 -15.52 18.94 -28.31
C ALA A 21 -16.06 19.06 -29.75
N PRO A 22 -16.22 20.29 -30.28
CA PRO A 22 -16.47 20.51 -31.69
C PRO A 22 -15.42 19.81 -32.56
N GLN A 23 -15.85 19.30 -33.72
CA GLN A 23 -14.92 18.70 -34.68
C GLN A 23 -14.06 19.78 -35.35
N GLY A 24 -12.80 19.45 -35.62
CA GLY A 24 -11.89 20.31 -36.40
C GLY A 24 -11.13 21.37 -35.59
N LEU A 25 -11.18 21.32 -34.26
CA LEU A 25 -10.34 22.20 -33.41
C LEU A 25 -8.85 21.85 -33.57
N SER A 26 -8.01 22.87 -33.64
CA SER A 26 -6.56 22.71 -33.45
C SER A 26 -6.24 22.30 -32.00
N GLY A 27 -5.03 21.79 -31.75
CA GLY A 27 -4.62 21.35 -30.41
C GLY A 27 -4.76 22.43 -29.33
N LEU A 28 -4.47 23.70 -29.66
CA LEU A 28 -4.64 24.83 -28.74
C LEU A 28 -6.11 25.15 -28.47
N GLU A 29 -6.95 25.11 -29.49
CA GLU A 29 -8.39 25.35 -29.36
C GLU A 29 -9.09 24.23 -28.59
N LEU A 30 -8.65 22.98 -28.78
CA LEU A 30 -9.11 21.83 -28.01
C LEU A 30 -8.78 22.00 -26.53
N MET A 31 -7.54 22.38 -26.19
CA MET A 31 -7.14 22.62 -24.80
C MET A 31 -7.92 23.77 -24.15
N ALA A 32 -8.16 24.85 -24.90
CA ALA A 32 -8.99 25.97 -24.42
C ALA A 32 -10.45 25.54 -24.18
N TRP A 33 -11.00 24.73 -25.09
CA TRP A 33 -12.36 24.20 -24.96
C TRP A 33 -12.49 23.24 -23.78
N ILE A 34 -11.51 22.35 -23.56
CA ILE A 34 -11.47 21.44 -22.40
C ILE A 34 -11.47 22.28 -21.12
N LYS A 35 -10.60 23.29 -21.04
CA LYS A 35 -10.52 24.16 -19.87
C LYS A 35 -11.85 24.86 -19.59
N SER A 36 -12.47 25.47 -20.59
CA SER A 36 -13.80 26.10 -20.44
C SER A 36 -14.84 25.09 -19.95
N SER A 37 -14.87 23.89 -20.55
CA SER A 37 -15.84 22.85 -20.20
C SER A 37 -15.68 22.35 -18.77
N MET A 38 -14.46 22.33 -18.24
CA MET A 38 -14.19 22.01 -16.83
C MET A 38 -14.64 23.13 -15.90
N THR A 39 -14.37 24.39 -16.26
CA THR A 39 -14.73 25.57 -15.47
C THR A 39 -16.25 25.77 -15.41
N ASP A 40 -16.95 25.54 -16.52
CA ASP A 40 -18.39 25.76 -16.66
C ASP A 40 -19.23 24.59 -16.10
N TYR A 41 -18.59 23.51 -15.65
CA TYR A 41 -19.27 22.35 -15.08
C TYR A 41 -19.87 22.66 -13.71
N GLU A 42 -21.04 22.09 -13.41
CA GLU A 42 -21.68 22.23 -12.11
C GLU A 42 -20.81 21.61 -11.00
N GLY A 43 -20.40 22.42 -10.02
CA GLY A 43 -19.42 22.02 -9.00
C GLY A 43 -17.95 22.27 -9.38
N GLY A 44 -17.69 22.85 -10.55
CA GLY A 44 -16.38 23.29 -11.02
C GLY A 44 -15.45 22.16 -11.48
N GLU A 45 -14.17 22.51 -11.69
CA GLU A 45 -13.18 21.65 -12.33
C GLU A 45 -12.99 20.31 -11.60
N MET A 46 -12.99 20.32 -10.26
CA MET A 46 -12.84 19.10 -9.46
C MET A 46 -14.01 18.14 -9.65
N ALA A 47 -15.25 18.66 -9.66
CA ALA A 47 -16.44 17.85 -9.88
C ALA A 47 -16.45 17.24 -11.29
N TYR A 48 -16.03 18.01 -12.29
CA TYR A 48 -15.86 17.51 -13.65
C TYR A 48 -14.85 16.36 -13.71
N MET A 49 -13.67 16.52 -13.11
CA MET A 49 -12.63 15.49 -13.11
C MET A 49 -13.09 14.21 -12.40
N ILE A 50 -13.70 14.34 -11.22
CA ILE A 50 -14.22 13.20 -10.47
C ILE A 50 -15.27 12.45 -11.29
N GLU A 51 -16.22 13.16 -11.90
CA GLU A 51 -17.26 12.54 -12.72
C GLU A 51 -16.66 11.84 -13.95
N HIS A 52 -15.70 12.48 -14.63
CA HIS A 52 -15.05 11.92 -15.81
C HIS A 52 -14.24 10.65 -15.47
N ILE A 53 -13.46 10.66 -14.39
CA ILE A 53 -12.72 9.49 -13.90
C ILE A 53 -13.71 8.38 -13.52
N THR A 54 -14.74 8.72 -12.76
CA THR A 54 -15.75 7.76 -12.28
C THR A 54 -16.46 7.08 -13.45
N ARG A 55 -16.85 7.83 -14.49
CA ARG A 55 -17.50 7.26 -15.69
C ARG A 55 -16.55 6.38 -16.49
N ASN A 56 -15.26 6.72 -16.59
CA ASN A 56 -14.28 5.82 -17.21
C ASN A 56 -14.10 4.53 -16.42
N SER A 57 -14.01 4.59 -15.09
CA SER A 57 -13.99 3.36 -14.27
C SER A 57 -15.24 2.52 -14.48
N MET A 58 -16.43 3.13 -14.61
CA MET A 58 -17.66 2.41 -14.91
C MET A 58 -17.63 1.73 -16.28
N LEU A 59 -17.07 2.37 -17.31
CA LEU A 59 -16.87 1.78 -18.63
C LEU A 59 -16.06 0.48 -18.51
N ASP A 60 -14.90 0.55 -17.85
CA ASP A 60 -14.00 -0.59 -17.68
C ASP A 60 -14.68 -1.74 -16.93
N ILE A 61 -15.40 -1.44 -15.84
CA ILE A 61 -16.14 -2.43 -15.06
C ILE A 61 -17.21 -3.11 -15.91
N VAL A 62 -18.04 -2.34 -16.64
CA VAL A 62 -19.12 -2.89 -17.47
C VAL A 62 -18.56 -3.77 -18.59
N LEU A 63 -17.49 -3.33 -19.27
CA LEU A 63 -16.85 -4.11 -20.32
C LEU A 63 -16.21 -5.38 -19.76
N HIS A 64 -15.55 -5.31 -18.61
CA HIS A 64 -15.01 -6.50 -17.96
C HIS A 64 -16.12 -7.49 -17.57
N MET A 65 -17.23 -7.01 -17.02
CA MET A 65 -18.41 -7.83 -16.72
C MET A 65 -19.06 -8.42 -17.97
N ARG A 66 -19.00 -7.72 -19.10
CA ARG A 66 -19.47 -8.22 -20.42
C ARG A 66 -18.55 -9.31 -20.97
N GLU A 67 -17.26 -9.21 -20.70
CA GLU A 67 -16.26 -10.17 -21.19
C GLU A 67 -16.24 -11.48 -20.42
N SER A 68 -16.16 -11.39 -19.10
CA SER A 68 -15.90 -12.53 -18.22
C SER A 68 -16.87 -12.63 -17.03
N GLY A 69 -17.86 -11.74 -16.95
CA GLY A 69 -18.79 -11.67 -15.83
C GLY A 69 -20.24 -11.99 -16.19
N HIS A 70 -21.15 -11.48 -15.36
CA HIS A 70 -22.58 -11.77 -15.43
C HIS A 70 -23.33 -10.99 -16.53
N LEU A 71 -22.66 -10.12 -17.30
CA LEU A 71 -23.25 -9.37 -18.41
C LEU A 71 -22.97 -10.04 -19.77
N GLN A 72 -22.50 -11.29 -19.79
CA GLN A 72 -22.41 -12.08 -21.03
C GLN A 72 -23.78 -12.31 -21.68
N ASP A 73 -24.86 -12.25 -20.89
CA ASP A 73 -26.23 -12.24 -21.39
C ASP A 73 -26.60 -10.87 -21.98
N ASP A 74 -27.15 -10.87 -23.20
CA ASP A 74 -27.48 -9.64 -23.92
C ASP A 74 -28.60 -8.83 -23.23
N ALA A 75 -29.56 -9.49 -22.60
CA ALA A 75 -30.65 -8.78 -21.92
C ALA A 75 -30.14 -8.09 -20.65
N ALA A 76 -29.29 -8.77 -19.87
CA ALA A 76 -28.66 -8.19 -18.68
C ALA A 76 -27.70 -7.03 -19.04
N PHE A 77 -26.97 -7.17 -20.16
CA PHE A 77 -26.13 -6.10 -20.68
C PHE A 77 -26.97 -4.89 -21.10
N ASP A 78 -28.06 -5.12 -21.84
CA ASP A 78 -28.95 -4.05 -22.31
C ASP A 78 -29.63 -3.32 -21.15
N GLU A 79 -30.05 -4.04 -20.12
CA GLU A 79 -30.60 -3.44 -18.89
C GLU A 79 -29.54 -2.57 -18.19
N THR A 80 -28.29 -3.03 -18.12
CA THR A 80 -27.20 -2.26 -17.52
C THR A 80 -26.88 -1.01 -18.33
N VAL A 81 -26.86 -1.10 -19.66
CA VAL A 81 -26.65 0.06 -20.56
C VAL A 81 -27.79 1.08 -20.40
N ALA A 82 -29.03 0.63 -20.29
CA ALA A 82 -30.18 1.50 -20.03
C ALA A 82 -30.15 2.13 -18.63
N LEU A 83 -29.64 1.42 -17.63
CA LEU A 83 -29.48 1.95 -16.28
C LEU A 83 -28.45 3.10 -16.27
N ILE A 84 -27.23 2.85 -16.78
CA ILE A 84 -26.13 3.82 -16.74
C ILE A 84 -26.32 5.01 -17.71
N SER A 85 -27.34 4.99 -18.57
CA SER A 85 -27.70 6.14 -19.41
C SER A 85 -28.43 7.25 -18.65
N THR A 86 -28.64 7.11 -17.34
CA THR A 86 -29.25 8.14 -16.49
C THR A 86 -28.33 8.46 -15.32
N GLU A 87 -28.39 9.68 -14.78
CA GLU A 87 -27.59 10.05 -13.61
C GLU A 87 -27.90 9.19 -12.38
N GLU A 88 -29.19 9.00 -12.09
CA GLU A 88 -29.65 8.16 -10.99
C GLU A 88 -29.23 6.69 -11.17
N GLY A 89 -29.32 6.18 -12.39
CA GLY A 89 -28.89 4.82 -12.69
C GLY A 89 -27.36 4.65 -12.61
N ARG A 90 -26.56 5.65 -13.02
CA ARG A 90 -25.11 5.64 -12.77
C ARG A 90 -24.80 5.59 -11.28
N ARG A 91 -25.50 6.39 -10.47
CA ARG A 91 -25.35 6.35 -9.00
C ARG A 91 -25.69 4.97 -8.44
N THR A 92 -26.82 4.40 -8.85
CA THR A 92 -27.26 3.07 -8.45
C THR A 92 -26.22 2.00 -8.83
N PHE A 93 -25.65 2.07 -10.03
CA PHE A 93 -24.62 1.15 -10.48
C PHE A 93 -23.34 1.26 -9.62
N ARG A 94 -22.90 2.49 -9.30
CA ARG A 94 -21.76 2.69 -8.39
C ARG A 94 -22.01 2.10 -7.01
N ASP A 95 -23.19 2.33 -6.44
CA ASP A 95 -23.56 1.79 -5.13
C ASP A 95 -23.56 0.25 -5.15
N ARG A 96 -24.01 -0.38 -6.24
CA ARG A 96 -23.89 -1.83 -6.45
C ARG A 96 -22.44 -2.30 -6.49
N CYS A 97 -21.58 -1.61 -7.22
CA CYS A 97 -20.14 -1.94 -7.28
C CYS A 97 -19.49 -1.85 -5.90
N ILE A 98 -19.77 -0.79 -5.14
CA ILE A 98 -19.27 -0.60 -3.77
C ILE A 98 -19.75 -1.72 -2.84
N ASN A 99 -21.03 -2.09 -2.93
CA ASN A 99 -21.59 -3.16 -2.10
C ASN A 99 -21.03 -4.54 -2.48
N ALA A 100 -20.81 -4.80 -3.77
CA ALA A 100 -20.17 -6.02 -4.24
C ALA A 100 -18.74 -6.13 -3.68
N GLN A 101 -17.95 -5.05 -3.73
CA GLN A 101 -16.61 -5.01 -3.14
C GLN A 101 -16.65 -5.32 -1.64
N LYS A 102 -17.52 -4.63 -0.88
CA LYS A 102 -17.69 -4.89 0.56
C LYS A 102 -18.08 -6.33 0.87
N THR A 103 -18.85 -6.97 0.00
CA THR A 103 -19.28 -8.37 0.16
C THR A 103 -18.12 -9.32 -0.10
N VAL A 104 -17.33 -9.10 -1.14
CA VAL A 104 -16.09 -9.85 -1.41
C VAL A 104 -15.14 -9.74 -0.23
N ASP A 105 -14.90 -8.52 0.27
CA ASP A 105 -14.04 -8.27 1.43
C ASP A 105 -14.59 -8.95 2.70
N ALA A 106 -15.91 -9.00 2.88
CA ALA A 106 -16.55 -9.70 3.99
C ALA A 106 -16.41 -11.23 3.87
N THR A 107 -16.61 -11.79 2.67
CA THR A 107 -16.44 -13.24 2.41
C THR A 107 -14.98 -13.64 2.56
N GLU A 108 -14.04 -12.85 2.05
CA GLU A 108 -12.61 -13.08 2.23
C GLU A 108 -12.23 -13.05 3.72
N ARG A 109 -12.72 -12.06 4.49
CA ARG A 109 -12.53 -12.03 5.94
C ARG A 109 -13.11 -13.25 6.65
N LEU A 110 -14.28 -13.74 6.23
CA LEU A 110 -14.88 -14.96 6.79
C LEU A 110 -14.07 -16.22 6.46
N LEU A 111 -13.59 -16.35 5.22
CA LEU A 111 -12.72 -17.45 4.80
C LEU A 111 -11.37 -17.42 5.53
N LYS A 112 -10.77 -16.25 5.71
CA LYS A 112 -9.55 -16.05 6.49
C LYS A 112 -9.76 -16.36 7.97
N ARG A 113 -10.89 -15.95 8.57
CA ARG A 113 -11.26 -16.30 9.95
C ARG A 113 -11.52 -17.80 10.13
N ALA A 114 -12.04 -18.49 9.12
CA ALA A 114 -12.18 -19.94 9.16
C ALA A 114 -10.83 -20.68 9.08
N ARG A 115 -9.80 -20.08 8.47
CA ARG A 115 -8.41 -20.62 8.38
C ARG A 115 -7.57 -20.41 9.64
N ARG A 116 -8.09 -19.71 10.66
CA ARG A 116 -7.37 -19.30 11.89
C ARG A 116 -6.95 -20.44 12.84
N SER A 117 -7.00 -21.70 12.41
CA SER A 117 -6.50 -22.86 13.15
C SER A 117 -5.04 -23.21 12.82
N THR A 118 -4.29 -22.31 12.20
CA THR A 118 -2.86 -22.54 11.90
C THR A 118 -2.01 -22.23 13.15
N PRO A 119 -1.02 -23.09 13.52
CA PRO A 119 -0.23 -22.92 14.74
C PRO A 119 0.55 -21.60 14.75
N ALA A 120 0.98 -21.17 15.94
CA ALA A 120 1.84 -20.01 16.15
C ALA A 120 2.96 -19.96 15.09
N GLN A 121 2.87 -18.95 14.22
CA GLN A 121 3.75 -18.78 13.08
C GLN A 121 5.20 -18.67 13.58
N GLN A 122 6.07 -19.58 13.13
CA GLN A 122 7.49 -19.52 13.44
C GLN A 122 8.08 -18.21 12.91
N ALA A 123 8.96 -17.59 13.70
CA ALA A 123 9.71 -16.41 13.28
C ALA A 123 10.41 -16.67 11.93
N LEU A 124 10.45 -15.65 11.05
CA LEU A 124 11.01 -15.77 9.70
C LEU A 124 12.51 -16.11 9.73
N PHE A 125 13.21 -15.55 10.71
CA PHE A 125 14.63 -15.76 10.95
C PHE A 125 14.92 -15.73 12.45
N VAL A 126 16.13 -16.12 12.83
CA VAL A 126 16.65 -15.96 14.19
C VAL A 126 17.76 -14.94 14.11
N ALA A 127 17.63 -13.83 14.86
CA ALA A 127 18.65 -12.79 14.88
C ALA A 127 19.91 -13.30 15.61
N ASP A 128 21.08 -13.06 15.02
CA ASP A 128 22.35 -13.42 15.63
C ASP A 128 22.69 -12.44 16.77
N PRO A 129 22.89 -12.91 18.01
CA PRO A 129 23.26 -12.07 19.15
C PRO A 129 24.49 -11.19 18.91
N LEU A 130 25.48 -11.67 18.14
CA LEU A 130 26.69 -10.91 17.83
C LEU A 130 26.40 -9.75 16.86
N GLU A 131 25.48 -9.95 15.92
CA GLU A 131 25.04 -8.89 15.01
C GLU A 131 24.27 -7.81 15.77
N ILE A 132 23.42 -8.22 16.72
CA ILE A 132 22.69 -7.31 17.61
C ILE A 132 23.67 -6.51 18.48
N GLU A 133 24.62 -7.18 19.13
CA GLU A 133 25.60 -6.51 19.99
C GLU A 133 26.41 -5.46 19.22
N ARG A 134 26.85 -5.76 18.00
CA ARG A 134 27.51 -4.78 17.11
C ARG A 134 26.61 -3.58 16.82
N PHE A 135 25.35 -3.82 16.47
CA PHE A 135 24.38 -2.75 16.22
C PHE A 135 24.19 -1.87 17.46
N VAL A 136 24.00 -2.47 18.65
CA VAL A 136 23.83 -1.74 19.92
C VAL A 136 25.05 -0.88 20.25
N HIS A 137 26.25 -1.34 19.91
CA HIS A 137 27.49 -0.59 20.08
C HIS A 137 27.80 0.41 18.95
N GLY A 138 26.94 0.54 17.94
CA GLY A 138 27.15 1.45 16.81
C GLY A 138 28.32 1.06 15.91
N GLN A 139 28.66 -0.24 15.87
CA GLN A 139 29.73 -0.77 15.03
C GLN A 139 29.17 -1.16 13.66
N ALA A 140 29.12 -0.18 12.75
CA ALA A 140 28.63 -0.39 11.39
C ALA A 140 29.50 -1.40 10.63
N THR A 141 28.85 -2.33 9.92
CA THR A 141 29.54 -3.28 9.04
C THR A 141 29.94 -2.65 7.70
N GLY A 142 29.23 -1.58 7.31
CA GLY A 142 29.30 -1.00 5.98
C GLY A 142 28.38 -1.70 4.99
N PRO A 143 28.32 -1.20 3.74
CA PRO A 143 27.49 -1.78 2.68
C PRO A 143 28.12 -3.08 2.16
N GLY A 144 27.41 -4.18 2.27
CA GLY A 144 27.78 -5.46 1.66
C GLY A 144 26.67 -5.99 0.73
N PRO A 145 26.51 -7.31 0.60
CA PRO A 145 25.81 -7.92 -0.52
C PRO A 145 24.32 -7.60 -0.60
N LEU A 146 23.58 -7.59 0.52
CA LEU A 146 22.15 -7.28 0.53
C LEU A 146 21.89 -5.79 0.32
N PHE A 147 22.77 -4.93 0.84
CA PHE A 147 22.72 -3.51 0.53
C PHE A 147 22.94 -3.27 -0.97
N ALA A 148 23.97 -3.90 -1.55
CA ALA A 148 24.28 -3.77 -2.97
C ALA A 148 23.13 -4.30 -3.86
N GLU A 149 22.59 -5.47 -3.54
CA GLU A 149 21.44 -6.04 -4.25
C GLU A 149 20.26 -5.07 -4.27
N TYR A 150 19.92 -4.48 -3.12
CA TYR A 150 18.79 -3.57 -3.03
C TYR A 150 19.07 -2.23 -3.73
N ALA A 151 20.28 -1.68 -3.61
CA ALA A 151 20.69 -0.45 -4.28
C ALA A 151 20.77 -0.56 -5.81
N GLU A 152 20.96 -1.77 -6.35
CA GLU A 152 21.00 -2.05 -7.79
C GLU A 152 19.62 -2.14 -8.45
N ARG A 153 18.53 -2.15 -7.67
CA ARG A 153 17.16 -2.22 -8.23
C ARG A 153 16.82 -0.95 -9.00
N GLU A 154 16.18 -1.12 -10.15
CA GLU A 154 15.76 -0.02 -11.04
C GLU A 154 14.89 1.01 -10.30
N GLU A 155 13.86 0.55 -9.59
CA GLU A 155 12.95 1.40 -8.79
C GLU A 155 13.71 2.25 -7.75
N VAL A 156 14.71 1.66 -7.10
CA VAL A 156 15.51 2.30 -6.04
C VAL A 156 16.42 3.39 -6.65
N GLN A 157 16.97 3.12 -7.84
CA GLN A 157 17.78 4.07 -8.59
C GLN A 157 16.96 5.22 -9.16
N GLU A 158 15.77 4.93 -9.71
CA GLU A 158 14.86 5.94 -10.27
C GLU A 158 14.36 6.92 -9.20
N ILE A 159 13.98 6.39 -8.03
CA ILE A 159 13.54 7.21 -6.89
C ILE A 159 14.73 7.96 -6.25
N GLY A 160 15.94 7.43 -6.41
CA GLY A 160 17.15 8.04 -5.87
C GLY A 160 17.31 7.84 -4.36
N VAL A 161 16.84 6.71 -3.82
CA VAL A 161 16.83 6.40 -2.37
C VAL A 161 18.22 6.57 -1.73
N PHE A 162 19.27 6.11 -2.41
CA PHE A 162 20.67 6.27 -1.97
C PHE A 162 21.47 7.20 -2.89
N ALA A 163 20.81 8.22 -3.48
CA ALA A 163 21.51 9.25 -4.24
C ALA A 163 22.55 9.99 -3.37
N GLN A 164 22.29 10.07 -2.05
CA GLN A 164 23.30 10.39 -1.04
C GLN A 164 23.66 9.12 -0.27
N PRO A 165 24.96 8.85 -0.04
CA PRO A 165 25.37 7.69 0.72
C PRO A 165 24.90 7.82 2.18
N PRO A 166 24.39 6.73 2.78
CA PRO A 166 24.00 6.73 4.19
C PRO A 166 25.19 6.96 5.13
N GLU A 167 24.93 7.46 6.34
CA GLU A 167 25.98 7.71 7.33
C GLU A 167 26.58 6.39 7.83
N GLN A 168 25.71 5.42 8.13
CA GLN A 168 26.11 4.09 8.55
C GLN A 168 25.18 3.03 7.96
N VAL A 169 25.75 1.86 7.66
CA VAL A 169 25.03 0.67 7.21
C VAL A 169 25.37 -0.49 8.15
N PHE A 170 24.33 -1.11 8.69
CA PHE A 170 24.40 -2.29 9.54
C PHE A 170 23.75 -3.44 8.79
N GLU A 171 24.56 -4.38 8.34
CA GLU A 171 24.10 -5.50 7.55
C GLU A 171 23.98 -6.76 8.41
N PHE A 172 22.90 -7.49 8.16
CA PHE A 172 22.52 -8.72 8.84
C PHE A 172 22.27 -9.80 7.80
N ALA A 173 22.22 -11.06 8.22
CA ALA A 173 21.90 -12.15 7.29
C ALA A 173 20.49 -12.05 6.64
N TRP A 174 19.56 -11.32 7.26
CA TRP A 174 18.16 -11.18 6.82
C TRP A 174 17.88 -9.89 6.02
N GLY A 175 18.80 -8.93 6.03
CA GLY A 175 18.56 -7.58 5.53
C GLY A 175 19.59 -6.58 6.04
N PHE A 176 19.24 -5.30 6.05
CA PHE A 176 20.13 -4.26 6.55
C PHE A 176 19.36 -3.10 7.17
N VAL A 177 20.04 -2.36 8.04
CA VAL A 177 19.56 -1.14 8.67
C VAL A 177 20.49 0.00 8.28
N VAL A 178 19.92 1.07 7.76
CA VAL A 178 20.63 2.31 7.46
C VAL A 178 20.37 3.30 8.58
N GLU A 179 21.43 3.98 9.01
CA GLU A 179 21.31 5.13 9.91
C GLU A 179 21.60 6.42 9.14
N GLN A 180 20.70 7.40 9.30
CA GLN A 180 20.81 8.70 8.63
C GLN A 180 20.10 9.78 9.46
N GLN A 181 20.79 10.91 9.73
CA GLN A 181 20.25 12.06 10.47
C GLN A 181 19.61 11.72 11.83
N GLY A 182 20.10 10.67 12.50
CA GLY A 182 19.56 10.23 13.80
C GLY A 182 18.28 9.38 13.71
N GLY A 183 17.91 8.93 12.50
CA GLY A 183 16.87 7.93 12.27
C GLY A 183 17.44 6.61 11.73
N TRP A 184 16.62 5.56 11.73
CA TRP A 184 16.95 4.23 11.23
C TRP A 184 15.92 3.74 10.23
N ASN A 185 16.39 3.37 9.04
CA ASN A 185 15.57 2.77 7.99
C ASN A 185 15.89 1.29 7.90
N VAL A 186 14.86 0.44 8.01
CA VAL A 186 15.00 -1.01 8.11
C VAL A 186 14.56 -1.65 6.81
N TYR A 187 15.43 -2.45 6.21
CA TYR A 187 15.19 -3.12 4.93
C TYR A 187 15.27 -4.63 5.14
N VAL A 188 14.20 -5.36 4.80
CA VAL A 188 14.13 -6.82 4.91
C VAL A 188 14.17 -7.47 3.52
N ALA A 189 15.13 -8.38 3.30
CA ALA A 189 15.44 -8.88 1.96
C ALA A 189 14.27 -9.53 1.23
N GLU A 190 13.57 -10.38 1.95
CA GLU A 190 12.48 -11.16 1.37
C GLU A 190 11.27 -10.29 1.02
N VAL A 191 11.17 -9.10 1.57
CA VAL A 191 10.09 -8.16 1.27
C VAL A 191 10.33 -7.51 -0.08
N TRP A 192 11.50 -6.89 -0.29
CA TRP A 192 11.77 -6.25 -1.57
C TRP A 192 11.83 -7.26 -2.72
N ARG A 193 12.26 -8.50 -2.46
CA ARG A 193 12.28 -9.58 -3.46
C ARG A 193 10.88 -10.01 -3.91
N GLN A 194 9.85 -9.86 -3.07
CA GLN A 194 8.44 -10.11 -3.41
C GLN A 194 7.74 -8.89 -4.04
N GLY A 195 8.40 -7.73 -4.04
CA GLY A 195 7.82 -6.43 -4.41
C GLY A 195 7.40 -5.64 -3.18
N THR A 196 7.35 -4.31 -3.29
CA THR A 196 7.12 -3.41 -2.13
C THR A 196 5.66 -2.96 -1.97
N VAL A 197 4.82 -3.16 -2.99
CA VAL A 197 3.42 -2.70 -3.02
C VAL A 197 2.61 -3.39 -1.93
N GLY A 198 2.00 -2.60 -1.03
CA GLY A 198 1.17 -3.07 0.07
C GLY A 198 1.95 -3.59 1.29
N TYR A 199 3.27 -3.74 1.21
CA TYR A 199 4.07 -4.22 2.34
C TYR A 199 4.35 -3.13 3.39
N PHE A 200 4.39 -1.85 3.00
CA PHE A 200 4.53 -0.71 3.93
C PHE A 200 3.44 -0.71 5.00
N ASP A 201 2.16 -0.71 4.58
CA ASP A 201 1.00 -0.74 5.49
C ASP A 201 0.98 -2.00 6.36
N ARG A 202 1.38 -3.15 5.79
CA ARG A 202 1.47 -4.42 6.51
C ARG A 202 2.53 -4.37 7.60
N PHE A 203 3.70 -3.79 7.34
CA PHE A 203 4.75 -3.61 8.35
C PHE A 203 4.31 -2.65 9.45
N LEU A 204 3.71 -1.52 9.12
CA LEU A 204 3.18 -0.59 10.12
C LEU A 204 2.08 -1.24 10.98
N SER A 205 1.22 -2.05 10.36
CA SER A 205 0.19 -2.81 11.08
C SER A 205 0.79 -3.89 11.99
N ALA A 206 1.84 -4.58 11.51
CA ALA A 206 2.59 -5.55 12.30
C ALA A 206 3.28 -4.89 13.51
N TRP A 207 3.83 -3.69 13.31
CA TRP A 207 4.43 -2.90 14.37
C TRP A 207 3.40 -2.55 15.45
N LYS A 208 2.24 -1.99 15.08
CA LYS A 208 1.15 -1.64 16.02
C LYS A 208 0.70 -2.85 16.85
N LEU A 209 0.63 -4.02 16.21
CA LEU A 209 0.26 -5.26 16.87
C LEU A 209 1.35 -5.74 17.85
N GLU A 210 2.61 -5.81 17.42
CA GLU A 210 3.72 -6.30 18.27
C GLU A 210 4.09 -5.33 19.40
N ALA A 211 3.97 -4.01 19.18
CA ALA A 211 4.24 -3.01 20.20
C ALA A 211 3.28 -3.10 21.41
N THR A 212 2.12 -3.73 21.21
CA THR A 212 1.08 -3.90 22.25
C THR A 212 0.90 -5.34 22.70
N SER A 213 1.63 -6.29 22.10
CA SER A 213 1.52 -7.72 22.38
C SER A 213 2.70 -8.24 23.21
N PRO A 214 2.48 -9.15 24.17
CA PRO A 214 3.57 -9.79 24.88
C PRO A 214 4.53 -10.53 23.95
N LEU A 215 5.82 -10.26 24.09
CA LEU A 215 6.83 -10.95 23.28
C LEU A 215 7.11 -12.37 23.77
N ASP A 216 6.82 -12.70 25.03
CA ASP A 216 6.92 -14.06 25.55
C ASP A 216 5.66 -14.43 26.34
N ASP A 217 5.50 -15.74 26.60
CA ASP A 217 4.46 -16.30 27.48
C ASP A 217 4.49 -15.72 28.91
N ALA A 218 5.58 -15.04 29.28
CA ALA A 218 5.77 -14.35 30.56
C ALA A 218 5.05 -12.98 30.67
N GLY A 219 4.43 -12.47 29.59
CA GLY A 219 3.25 -11.59 29.72
C GLY A 219 3.46 -10.07 29.84
N ALA A 220 4.54 -9.49 29.33
CA ALA A 220 4.65 -8.03 29.19
C ALA A 220 4.89 -7.62 27.73
N ALA A 221 4.12 -6.62 27.27
CA ALA A 221 4.37 -5.94 26.00
C ALA A 221 5.75 -5.23 26.05
N PRO A 222 6.42 -5.05 24.90
CA PRO A 222 7.69 -4.35 24.87
C PRO A 222 7.51 -2.88 25.30
N ASP A 223 8.35 -2.42 26.21
CA ASP A 223 8.35 -1.02 26.65
C ASP A 223 9.03 -0.15 25.59
N VAL A 224 8.25 0.44 24.69
CA VAL A 224 8.75 1.29 23.60
C VAL A 224 9.32 2.59 24.19
N PRO A 225 10.59 2.95 23.91
CA PRO A 225 11.20 4.14 24.47
C PRO A 225 10.43 5.41 24.11
N ALA A 226 10.24 6.31 25.09
CA ALA A 226 9.65 7.61 24.86
C ALA A 226 10.48 8.42 23.85
N GLY A 227 9.80 9.06 22.90
CA GLY A 227 10.43 9.85 21.84
C GLY A 227 10.94 9.04 20.64
N LEU A 228 10.60 7.75 20.53
CA LEU A 228 10.77 6.97 19.31
C LEU A 228 9.52 7.09 18.43
N LEU A 229 9.67 7.72 17.28
CA LEU A 229 8.63 7.82 16.25
C LEU A 229 8.82 6.70 15.22
N VAL A 230 7.71 6.21 14.66
CA VAL A 230 7.70 5.15 13.65
C VAL A 230 6.88 5.60 12.45
N ASP A 231 7.47 5.46 11.27
CA ASP A 231 6.86 5.76 9.97
C ASP A 231 6.78 4.50 9.10
N ASP A 232 5.86 4.51 8.14
CA ASP A 232 5.56 3.39 7.22
C ASP A 232 6.71 3.06 6.24
N GLY A 233 7.72 3.93 6.17
CA GLY A 233 8.90 3.75 5.34
C GLY A 233 8.69 4.07 3.86
N ILE A 234 7.53 4.60 3.45
CA ILE A 234 7.27 4.99 2.05
C ILE A 234 8.28 6.04 1.59
N SER A 235 8.58 7.03 2.45
CA SER A 235 9.50 8.14 2.16
C SER A 235 10.94 7.67 1.92
N SER A 236 11.38 6.62 2.61
CA SER A 236 12.73 6.04 2.52
C SER A 236 12.77 4.73 1.72
N PHE A 237 11.64 4.36 1.11
CA PHE A 237 11.38 3.09 0.44
C PHE A 237 11.74 1.85 1.28
N SER A 238 11.72 1.98 2.62
CA SER A 238 12.13 0.95 3.57
C SER A 238 10.93 0.17 4.15
N SER A 239 11.18 -0.97 4.79
CA SER A 239 10.11 -1.75 5.43
C SER A 239 9.50 -1.01 6.63
N LEU A 240 10.32 -0.28 7.40
CA LEU A 240 9.92 0.60 8.50
C LEU A 240 10.99 1.67 8.69
N SER A 241 10.58 2.86 9.10
CA SER A 241 11.49 3.95 9.48
C SER A 241 11.27 4.36 10.93
N PHE A 242 12.36 4.66 11.63
CA PHE A 242 12.37 5.09 13.01
C PHE A 242 13.04 6.45 13.12
N GLU A 243 12.40 7.39 13.80
CA GLU A 243 12.96 8.72 14.04
C GLU A 243 13.02 9.01 15.53
N LEU A 244 14.03 9.79 15.93
CA LEU A 244 14.27 10.16 17.31
C LEU A 244 13.80 11.60 17.55
N GLU A 245 12.90 11.79 18.52
CA GLU A 245 12.50 13.14 18.93
C GLU A 245 13.67 13.89 19.59
N PRO A 246 13.73 15.23 19.46
CA PRO A 246 14.72 16.04 20.13
C PRO A 246 14.69 15.82 21.66
N GLY A 247 15.82 15.37 22.21
CA GLY A 247 15.98 15.13 23.65
C GLY A 247 15.80 13.69 24.10
N ALA A 248 15.42 12.76 23.21
CA ALA A 248 15.39 11.35 23.51
C ALA A 248 16.81 10.74 23.58
N SER A 249 16.96 9.67 24.36
CA SER A 249 18.27 9.04 24.64
C SER A 249 18.68 8.09 23.52
N LEU A 250 19.53 8.56 22.61
CA LEU A 250 20.07 7.77 21.49
C LEU A 250 20.61 6.39 21.94
N PRO A 251 21.43 6.25 23.01
CA PRO A 251 21.94 4.94 23.44
C PRO A 251 20.84 4.00 23.95
N GLN A 252 19.80 4.54 24.59
CA GLN A 252 18.68 3.75 25.09
C GLN A 252 17.82 3.24 23.92
N VAL A 253 17.52 4.13 22.97
CA VAL A 253 16.73 3.79 21.78
C VAL A 253 17.47 2.78 20.90
N ARG A 254 18.77 2.98 20.64
CA ARG A 254 19.57 2.03 19.87
C ARG A 254 19.62 0.65 20.52
N ARG A 255 19.80 0.60 21.85
CA ARG A 255 19.75 -0.67 22.59
C ARG A 255 18.41 -1.37 22.40
N TRP A 256 17.31 -0.63 22.56
CA TRP A 256 15.97 -1.17 22.38
C TRP A 256 15.72 -1.64 20.94
N LEU A 257 16.15 -0.87 19.94
CA LEU A 257 16.04 -1.25 18.53
C LEU A 257 16.80 -2.54 18.23
N GLY A 258 17.98 -2.73 18.81
CA GLY A 258 18.76 -3.97 18.66
C GLY A 258 18.14 -5.16 19.40
N GLU A 259 18.02 -5.06 20.72
CA GLU A 259 17.68 -6.19 21.59
C GLU A 259 16.20 -6.57 21.52
N THR A 260 15.30 -5.59 21.41
CA THR A 260 13.85 -5.81 21.40
C THR A 260 13.32 -5.87 19.98
N PHE A 261 13.54 -4.83 19.17
CA PHE A 261 12.93 -4.77 17.85
C PHE A 261 13.58 -5.77 16.87
N ILE A 262 14.87 -5.64 16.54
CA ILE A 262 15.57 -6.53 15.62
C ILE A 262 15.63 -7.96 16.19
N GLY A 263 15.95 -8.08 17.48
CA GLY A 263 16.13 -9.39 18.11
C GLY A 263 14.86 -10.22 18.25
N ARG A 264 13.68 -9.58 18.39
CA ARG A 264 12.46 -10.28 18.83
C ARG A 264 11.19 -9.93 18.07
N MET A 265 10.96 -8.64 17.78
CA MET A 265 9.74 -8.20 17.08
C MET A 265 9.84 -8.44 15.57
N LEU A 266 10.88 -7.91 14.93
CA LEU A 266 11.07 -7.92 13.49
C LEU A 266 10.97 -9.33 12.87
N PRO A 267 11.56 -10.39 13.45
CA PRO A 267 11.43 -11.73 12.87
C PRO A 267 9.99 -12.25 12.81
N ARG A 268 9.16 -11.89 13.80
CA ARG A 268 7.75 -12.26 13.86
C ARG A 268 6.90 -11.38 12.95
N MET A 269 7.21 -10.08 12.92
CA MET A 269 6.57 -9.12 12.03
C MET A 269 6.78 -9.55 10.58
N ALA A 270 8.03 -9.80 10.17
CA ALA A 270 8.35 -10.20 8.82
C ALA A 270 7.65 -11.51 8.41
N ALA A 271 7.53 -12.49 9.31
CA ALA A 271 6.78 -13.72 9.05
C ALA A 271 5.29 -13.46 8.76
N ARG A 272 4.64 -12.57 9.53
CA ARG A 272 3.23 -12.20 9.32
C ARG A 272 3.05 -11.33 8.08
N VAL A 273 3.97 -10.43 7.84
CA VAL A 273 3.92 -9.49 6.72
C VAL A 273 4.02 -10.26 5.40
N LEU A 274 4.94 -11.22 5.28
CA LEU A 274 5.14 -12.06 4.10
C LEU A 274 4.06 -13.14 3.91
N ASP A 275 3.22 -13.37 4.92
CA ASP A 275 2.08 -14.28 4.79
C ASP A 275 0.87 -13.53 4.23
N ASP A 276 0.66 -13.64 2.91
CA ASP A 276 -0.48 -13.02 2.21
C ASP A 276 -1.85 -13.42 2.78
N SER A 277 -1.91 -14.54 3.51
CA SER A 277 -3.14 -14.98 4.19
C SER A 277 -3.34 -14.34 5.57
N HIS A 278 -2.29 -13.72 6.14
CA HIS A 278 -2.36 -13.00 7.39
C HIS A 278 -3.16 -11.71 7.24
N ASP A 279 -4.17 -11.58 8.09
CA ASP A 279 -5.05 -10.41 8.19
C ASP A 279 -4.69 -9.63 9.45
N PHE A 280 -4.10 -8.45 9.26
CA PHE A 280 -3.86 -7.55 10.38
C PHE A 280 -5.20 -7.00 10.87
N PRO A 281 -5.44 -6.97 12.19
CA PRO A 281 -6.67 -6.36 12.69
C PRO A 281 -6.74 -4.93 12.15
N ALA A 282 -7.87 -4.57 11.54
CA ALA A 282 -8.13 -3.19 11.15
C ALA A 282 -7.91 -2.36 12.42
N SER A 283 -6.88 -1.51 12.40
CA SER A 283 -6.69 -0.52 13.44
C SER A 283 -8.00 0.26 13.44
N ASP A 284 -8.82 0.10 14.48
CA ASP A 284 -9.87 1.08 14.73
C ASP A 284 -9.15 2.43 14.67
N LEU A 285 -9.61 3.30 13.77
CA LEU A 285 -9.26 4.70 13.74
C LEU A 285 -9.69 5.27 15.09
N ALA A 286 -8.86 5.07 16.11
CA ALA A 286 -8.99 5.70 17.39
C ALA A 286 -8.41 7.11 17.22
N ASN A 287 -9.30 7.99 16.76
CA ASN A 287 -9.29 9.46 16.82
C ASN A 287 -7.96 10.20 16.67
#